data_AF-A0A969F959-F1
#
_entry.id   AF-A0A969F959-F1
#
_cell.length_a   1.000
_cell.length_b   1.000
_cell.length_c   1.000
_cell.angle_alpha   90.00
_cell.angle_beta   90.00
_cell.angle_gamma   90.00
#
_symmetry.space_group_name_H-M   'P 1'
#
loop_
_entity.id
_entity.type
_entity.pdbx_description
1 polymer ?
#
loop_
_entity_poly.entity_id
_entity_poly.type
_entity_poly.pdbx_seq_one_letter_code
_entity_poly.pdbx_strand_id
1 'polypeptide(L)'
;MNWDEKDIEVVLTAVGFPHIHIQLETETSQRQITEAHFERWFGEGEGERVGYGRRLQTGGLTQKEVAQVETLYRQQLLAQVVGWETAVAFILAH
;
A
#
# COMPACT_ATOMS: atom_id res chain seq x y z
N MET A 1 -0.14 -1.02 -5.28
CA MET A 1 -0.79 -2.33 -5.08
C MET A 1 0.03 -3.34 -5.86
N ASN A 2 0.36 -4.50 -5.30
CA ASN A 2 1.08 -5.53 -6.06
C ASN A 2 0.12 -6.54 -6.72
N TRP A 3 -1.16 -6.46 -6.40
CA TRP A 3 -2.21 -7.36 -6.91
C TRP A 3 -3.22 -6.53 -7.69
N ASP A 4 -3.61 -7.05 -8.85
CA ASP A 4 -4.74 -6.57 -9.65
C ASP A 4 -5.90 -7.58 -9.64
N GLU A 5 -6.95 -7.31 -10.42
CA GLU A 5 -8.13 -8.18 -10.54
C GLU A 5 -7.77 -9.61 -10.94
N LYS A 6 -6.80 -9.79 -11.85
CA LYS A 6 -6.39 -11.10 -12.34
C LYS A 6 -5.63 -11.87 -11.29
N ASP A 7 -4.78 -11.18 -10.52
CA ASP A 7 -4.08 -11.81 -9.40
C ASP A 7 -5.08 -12.36 -8.37
N ILE A 8 -6.16 -11.61 -8.10
CA ILE A 8 -7.24 -12.03 -7.21
C ILE A 8 -7.99 -13.24 -7.80
N GLU A 9 -8.33 -13.21 -9.08
CA GLU A 9 -9.03 -14.30 -9.77
C GLU A 9 -8.25 -15.62 -9.74
N VAL A 10 -6.95 -15.56 -10.02
CA VAL A 10 -6.06 -16.72 -9.99
C VAL A 10 -6.02 -17.35 -8.59
N VAL A 11 -5.82 -16.53 -7.56
CA VAL A 11 -5.72 -17.03 -6.17
C VAL A 11 -7.04 -17.64 -5.72
N LEU A 12 -8.18 -17.02 -6.02
CA LEU A 12 -9.50 -17.51 -5.60
C LEU A 12 -9.92 -18.79 -6.34
N THR A 13 -9.61 -18.88 -7.64
CA THR A 13 -9.81 -20.10 -8.42
C THR A 13 -8.98 -21.24 -7.86
N ALA A 14 -7.71 -20.99 -7.51
CA ALA A 14 -6.80 -21.99 -6.97
C ALA A 14 -7.26 -22.56 -5.61
N VAL A 15 -8.02 -21.80 -4.82
CA VAL A 15 -8.57 -22.24 -3.53
C VAL A 15 -10.01 -22.78 -3.61
N GLY A 16 -10.55 -22.98 -4.82
CA GLY A 16 -11.81 -23.69 -5.04
C GLY A 16 -13.03 -22.82 -5.31
N PHE A 17 -12.84 -21.55 -5.69
CA PHE A 17 -13.91 -20.68 -6.20
C PHE A 17 -13.77 -20.47 -7.72
N PRO A 18 -14.23 -21.41 -8.57
CA PRO A 18 -14.02 -21.35 -10.02
C PRO A 18 -14.94 -20.35 -10.73
N HIS A 19 -15.99 -19.88 -10.05
CA HIS A 19 -16.97 -18.95 -10.59
C HIS A 19 -17.08 -17.75 -9.66
N ILE A 20 -16.24 -16.76 -9.91
CA ILE A 20 -16.25 -15.51 -9.19
C ILE A 20 -16.60 -14.35 -10.12
N HIS A 21 -17.27 -13.36 -9.57
CA HIS A 21 -17.44 -12.06 -10.18
C HIS A 21 -16.71 -11.04 -9.31
N ILE A 22 -15.81 -10.27 -9.91
CA ILE A 22 -15.08 -9.19 -9.25
C ILE A 22 -15.60 -7.88 -9.82
N GLN A 23 -16.01 -6.98 -8.93
CA GLN A 23 -16.32 -5.59 -9.26
C GLN A 23 -15.31 -4.70 -8.56
N LEU A 24 -14.52 -3.96 -9.34
CA LEU A 24 -13.57 -2.99 -8.82
C LEU A 24 -14.23 -1.61 -8.76
N GLU A 25 -14.23 -1.00 -7.58
CA GLU A 25 -14.62 0.39 -7.41
C GLU A 25 -13.38 1.21 -7.03
N THR A 26 -13.12 2.23 -7.83
CA THR A 26 -12.04 3.18 -7.59
C THR A 26 -12.62 4.46 -7.00
N GLU A 27 -12.17 4.79 -5.80
CA GLU A 27 -12.49 6.04 -5.13
C GLU A 27 -11.28 6.98 -5.21
N THR A 28 -11.50 8.14 -5.80
CA THR A 28 -10.54 9.25 -5.77
C THR A 28 -10.93 10.23 -4.68
N SER A 29 -10.00 10.54 -3.80
CA SER A 29 -10.17 11.48 -2.69
C SER A 29 -8.99 12.43 -2.58
N GLN A 30 -9.15 13.44 -1.73
CA GLN A 30 -8.05 14.28 -1.28
C GLN A 30 -7.65 13.83 0.12
N ARG A 31 -6.36 13.63 0.36
CA ARG A 31 -5.87 13.15 1.65
C ARG A 31 -4.73 14.02 2.14
N GLN A 32 -4.87 14.51 3.37
CA GLN A 32 -3.77 15.16 4.06
C GLN A 32 -2.79 14.10 4.55
N ILE A 33 -1.52 14.23 4.18
CA ILE A 33 -0.45 13.38 4.70
C ILE A 33 -0.08 13.86 6.10
N THR A 34 -0.18 12.96 7.06
CA THR A 34 0.04 13.22 8.49
C THR A 34 1.23 12.43 9.03
N GLU A 35 1.65 12.76 10.25
CA GLU A 35 2.71 12.04 10.98
C GLU A 35 2.48 10.53 11.02
N ALA A 36 1.23 10.10 11.27
CA ALA A 36 0.84 8.69 11.31
C ALA A 36 1.08 7.93 9.98
N HIS A 37 1.15 8.63 8.85
CA HIS A 37 1.53 8.01 7.58
C HIS A 37 3.02 7.68 7.54
N PHE A 38 3.87 8.59 8.04
CA PHE A 38 5.30 8.36 8.11
C PHE A 38 5.66 7.29 9.14
N GLU A 39 4.99 7.25 10.29
CA GLU A 39 5.13 6.15 11.25
C GLU A 39 4.77 4.80 10.63
N ARG A 40 3.71 4.75 9.81
CA ARG A 40 3.32 3.54 9.08
C ARG A 40 4.31 3.18 7.96
N TRP A 41 4.85 4.16 7.26
CA TRP A 41 5.74 3.93 6.11
C TRP A 41 7.17 3.61 6.54
N PHE A 42 7.70 4.29 7.56
CA PHE A 42 9.10 4.24 7.97
C PHE A 42 9.32 3.70 9.39
N GLY A 43 8.27 3.64 10.22
CA GLY A 43 8.36 3.02 11.53
C GLY A 43 8.51 1.50 11.47
N GLU A 44 8.72 0.88 12.64
CA GLU A 44 9.02 -0.55 12.74
C GLU A 44 7.84 -1.46 12.36
N GLY A 45 6.63 -0.90 12.29
CA GLY A 45 5.39 -1.57 11.88
C GLY A 45 4.87 -2.55 12.95
N GLU A 46 3.56 -2.75 12.98
CA GLU A 46 2.94 -3.85 13.71
C GLU A 46 2.40 -4.88 12.69
N GLY A 47 2.88 -6.12 12.75
CA GLY A 47 2.39 -7.26 11.97
C GLY A 47 3.19 -7.63 10.71
N GLU A 48 2.57 -8.42 9.82
CA GLU A 48 3.22 -9.05 8.64
C GLU A 48 3.51 -8.08 7.48
N ARG A 49 2.98 -6.86 7.52
CA ARG A 49 3.06 -5.93 6.38
C ARG A 49 4.36 -5.12 6.43
N VAL A 50 5.31 -5.50 5.59
CA VAL A 50 6.61 -4.80 5.45
C VAL A 50 6.38 -3.34 5.04
N GLY A 51 6.67 -2.41 5.95
CA GLY A 51 6.64 -0.97 5.72
C GLY A 51 7.63 -0.54 4.63
N TYR A 52 7.39 0.64 4.05
CA TYR A 52 8.20 1.18 2.95
C TYR A 52 9.68 1.30 3.30
N GLY A 53 10.01 1.76 4.52
CA GLY A 53 11.39 1.84 5.01
C GLY A 53 12.11 0.49 4.99
N ARG A 54 11.45 -0.59 5.41
CA ARG A 54 12.03 -1.94 5.34
C ARG A 54 12.18 -2.44 3.90
N ARG A 55 11.25 -2.09 2.99
CA ARG A 55 11.40 -2.39 1.55
C ARG A 55 12.64 -1.71 0.96
N LEU A 56 12.90 -0.46 1.33
CA LEU A 56 14.11 0.25 0.90
C LEU A 56 15.38 -0.43 1.41
N GLN A 57 15.38 -0.93 2.64
CA GLN A 57 16.49 -1.72 3.19
C GLN A 57 16.71 -3.03 2.44
N THR A 58 15.63 -3.76 2.13
CA THR A 58 15.71 -4.97 1.29
C THR A 58 16.25 -4.65 -0.12
N GLY A 59 15.99 -3.44 -0.62
CA GLY A 59 16.55 -2.92 -1.87
C GLY A 59 18.03 -2.50 -1.79
N GLY A 60 18.67 -2.59 -0.62
CA GLY A 60 20.10 -2.31 -0.42
C GLY A 60 20.43 -1.00 0.26
N LEU A 61 19.45 -0.19 0.68
CA LEU A 61 19.72 1.04 1.42
C LEU A 61 20.09 0.73 2.87
N THR A 62 21.07 1.46 3.39
CA THR A 62 21.40 1.46 4.81
C THR A 62 20.31 2.15 5.63
N GLN A 63 20.27 1.88 6.94
CA GLN A 63 19.34 2.57 7.85
C GLN A 63 19.48 4.09 7.79
N LYS A 64 20.72 4.60 7.62
CA LYS A 64 20.99 6.03 7.51
C LYS A 64 20.40 6.64 6.25
N GLU A 65 20.52 5.95 5.11
CA GLU A 65 19.92 6.39 3.84
C GLU A 65 18.40 6.34 3.90
N VAL A 66 17.81 5.33 4.54
CA VAL A 66 16.36 5.29 4.77
C VAL A 66 15.89 6.46 5.63
N ALA A 67 16.61 6.83 6.68
CA ALA A 67 16.31 8.01 7.49
C ALA A 67 16.41 9.32 6.68
N GLN A 68 17.34 9.40 5.72
CA GLN A 68 17.42 10.54 4.80
C GLN A 68 16.21 10.59 3.86
N VAL A 69 15.79 9.45 3.31
CA VAL A 69 14.57 9.36 2.48
C VAL A 69 13.35 9.77 3.28
N GLU A 70 13.20 9.28 4.51
CA GLU A 70 12.11 9.69 5.41
C GLU A 70 12.11 11.21 5.62
N THR A 71 13.27 11.80 5.89
CA THR A 71 13.40 13.25 6.09
C THR A 71 12.95 14.04 4.86
N LEU A 72 13.38 13.63 3.65
CA LEU A 72 12.97 14.27 2.41
C LEU A 72 11.46 14.17 2.16
N TYR A 73 10.90 12.98 2.42
CA TYR A 73 9.45 12.74 2.29
C TYR A 73 8.66 13.61 3.27
N ARG A 74 9.10 13.73 4.52
CA ARG A 74 8.47 14.59 5.53
C ARG A 74 8.50 16.05 5.11
N GLN A 75 9.64 16.55 4.66
CA GLN A 75 9.78 17.94 4.20
C GLN A 75 8.85 18.28 3.02
N GLN A 76 8.65 17.33 2.11
CA GLN A 76 7.88 17.56 0.90
C GLN A 76 6.39 17.29 1.07
N LEU A 77 6.01 16.32 1.91
CA LEU A 77 4.64 15.81 1.96
C LEU A 77 3.92 16.06 3.28
N LEU A 78 4.61 16.34 4.39
CA LEU A 78 3.92 16.54 5.67
C LEU A 78 2.95 17.72 5.56
N ALA A 79 1.71 17.48 6.00
CA ALA A 79 0.57 18.37 5.90
C ALA A 79 0.15 18.78 4.47
N GLN A 80 0.77 18.22 3.43
CA GLN A 80 0.28 18.38 2.06
C GLN A 80 -0.99 17.58 1.85
N VAL A 81 -1.87 18.13 1.03
CA VAL A 81 -3.04 17.42 0.53
C VAL A 81 -2.69 16.88 -0.86
N VAL A 82 -2.76 15.56 -1.00
CA VAL A 82 -2.47 14.87 -2.26
C VAL A 82 -3.73 14.22 -2.81
N GLY A 83 -3.79 14.11 -4.14
CA GLY A 83 -4.73 13.20 -4.79
C GLY A 83 -4.44 11.79 -4.31
N TRP A 84 -5.45 11.12 -3.79
CA TRP A 84 -5.36 9.78 -3.25
C TRP A 84 -6.36 8.89 -3.96
N GLU A 85 -5.90 7.73 -4.40
CA GLU A 85 -6.74 6.75 -5.08
C GLU A 85 -6.75 5.46 -4.26
N THR A 86 -7.94 4.94 -4.01
CA THR A 86 -8.16 3.65 -3.38
C THR A 86 -9.03 2.80 -4.29
N ALA A 87 -8.62 1.57 -4.51
CA ALA A 87 -9.43 0.58 -5.21
C ALA A 87 -9.96 -0.45 -4.20
N VAL A 88 -11.26 -0.73 -4.26
CA VAL A 88 -11.95 -1.74 -3.46
C VAL A 88 -12.48 -2.79 -4.42
N ALA A 89 -12.09 -4.05 -4.22
CA ALA A 89 -12.61 -5.18 -4.98
C ALA A 89 -13.75 -5.84 -4.21
N PHE A 90 -14.96 -5.81 -4.76
CA PHE A 90 -16.09 -6.59 -4.30
C PHE A 90 -16.09 -7.93 -5.03
N ILE A 91 -16.18 -9.02 -4.29
CA ILE A 91 -16.03 -10.38 -4.83
C ILE A 91 -17.26 -11.18 -4.46
N LEU A 92 -17.91 -11.75 -5.47
CA LEU A 92 -19.04 -12.63 -5.32
C LEU A 92 -18.70 -14.01 -5.89
N ALA A 93 -18.81 -15.05 -5.07
CA ALA A 93 -18.56 -16.43 -5.47
C ALA A 93 -19.89 -17.20 -5.54
N HIS A 94 -20.03 -18.04 -6.57
CA HIS A 94 -21.22 -18.85 -6.84
C HIS A 94 -20.97 -20.34 -6.67
#